data_AF-A0A0S4QLE1-F1
#
_entry.id   AF-A0A0S4QLE1-F1
#
_cell.length_a   1.000
_cell.length_b   1.000
_cell.length_c   1.000
_cell.angle_alpha   90.00
_cell.angle_beta   90.00
_cell.angle_gamma   90.00
#
_symmetry.space_group_name_H-M   'P 1'
#
loop_
_entity.id
_entity.type
_entity.pdbx_description
1 polymer ?
#
loop_
_entity_poly.entity_id
_entity_poly.type
_entity_poly.pdbx_seq_one_letter_code
_entity_poly.pdbx_strand_id
1 'polypeptide(L)'
;MQSDPQDRPSRAYVSVLDITFDEQEPAAGPAPQPPLLADEHLASARRRVTDLVTAALTELHPFSRQLTVTVTAPDNADLVAAAAWLERNPAAVASLRAHLGPAQSPPARPVAPDSDSEPGPVDRPGQPDQAELVGWLGFWLVTSTDPSGGTTERRVQPTTDPAELAVDLANWLQDALADAWISDPAPACPGHPHPLRPEVHDGAPWWACPAGGLVRPWHTATRTGPPTET
;
A
#
# COMPACT_ATOMS: atom_id res chain seq x y z
N MET A 1 18.79 -39.85 -23.35
CA MET A 1 18.26 -38.55 -22.87
C MET A 1 19.42 -37.81 -22.24
N GLN A 2 19.91 -36.76 -22.91
CA GLN A 2 20.95 -35.87 -22.37
C GLN A 2 20.22 -34.71 -21.68
N SER A 3 20.54 -34.48 -20.41
CA SER A 3 19.98 -33.37 -19.62
C SER A 3 20.74 -32.07 -19.95
N ASP A 4 19.98 -31.03 -20.26
CA ASP A 4 20.48 -29.71 -20.64
C ASP A 4 21.10 -28.97 -19.43
N PRO A 5 22.38 -28.52 -19.50
CA PRO A 5 23.05 -27.83 -18.39
C PRO A 5 22.62 -26.35 -18.19
N GLN A 6 21.60 -25.86 -18.90
CA GLN A 6 21.15 -24.47 -18.83
C GLN A 6 19.96 -24.21 -17.88
N ASP A 7 19.43 -25.23 -17.19
CA ASP A 7 18.31 -25.06 -16.25
C ASP A 7 18.78 -24.53 -14.88
N ARG A 8 19.33 -23.31 -14.86
CA ARG A 8 19.61 -22.58 -13.63
C ARG A 8 18.44 -21.65 -13.33
N PRO A 9 17.73 -21.81 -12.20
CA PRO A 9 16.70 -20.85 -11.81
C PRO A 9 17.34 -19.47 -11.59
N SER A 10 16.86 -18.48 -12.34
CA SER A 10 17.18 -17.07 -12.13
C SER A 10 16.73 -16.63 -10.74
N ARG A 11 17.69 -16.45 -9.83
CA ARG A 11 17.44 -15.84 -8.52
C ARG A 11 17.42 -14.32 -8.69
N ALA A 12 16.23 -13.74 -8.72
CA ALA A 12 16.07 -12.31 -8.46
C ALA A 12 16.16 -12.09 -6.94
N TYR A 13 17.05 -11.21 -6.49
CA TYR A 13 17.09 -10.77 -5.10
C TYR A 13 16.15 -9.58 -4.97
N VAL A 14 14.99 -9.78 -4.34
CA VAL A 14 14.17 -8.68 -3.84
C VAL A 14 14.69 -8.37 -2.44
N SER A 15 15.42 -7.26 -2.30
CA SER A 15 15.74 -6.71 -0.99
C SER A 15 14.50 -5.98 -0.46
N VAL A 16 13.67 -6.70 0.30
CA VAL A 16 12.69 -6.08 1.19
C VAL A 16 13.51 -5.27 2.20
N LEU A 17 13.32 -3.96 2.22
CA LEU A 17 13.85 -3.11 3.29
C LEU A 17 13.07 -3.47 4.56
N ASP A 18 13.56 -4.44 5.32
CA ASP A 18 13.10 -4.67 6.69
C ASP A 18 13.53 -3.46 7.52
N ILE A 19 12.66 -2.46 7.61
CA ILE A 19 12.85 -1.31 8.47
C ILE A 19 12.41 -1.73 9.88
N THR A 20 13.33 -2.31 10.63
CA THR A 20 13.12 -2.55 12.07
C THR A 20 13.36 -1.24 12.81
N PHE A 21 12.30 -0.69 13.39
CA PHE A 21 12.42 0.41 14.35
C PHE A 21 12.89 -0.18 15.67
N ASP A 22 14.09 0.19 16.13
CA ASP A 22 14.49 -0.08 17.52
C ASP A 22 13.56 0.72 18.45
N GLU A 23 12.80 0.03 19.30
CA GLU A 23 12.04 0.63 20.41
C GLU A 23 13.02 1.16 21.47
N GLN A 24 13.70 2.26 21.16
CA GLN A 24 14.55 2.93 22.12
C GLN A 24 13.69 3.79 23.04
N GLU A 25 13.63 3.44 24.34
CA GLU A 25 12.92 4.20 25.36
C GLU A 25 13.32 5.69 25.31
N PRO A 26 12.36 6.63 25.16
CA PRO A 26 12.69 8.03 25.09
C PRO A 26 13.21 8.52 26.45
N ALA A 27 14.32 9.26 26.42
CA ALA A 27 14.87 9.92 27.61
C ALA A 27 13.83 10.87 28.23
N ALA A 28 13.69 10.82 29.56
CA ALA A 28 12.74 11.59 30.34
C ALA A 28 13.03 13.10 30.27
N GLY A 29 12.45 13.77 29.28
CA GLY A 29 12.40 15.22 29.14
C GLY A 29 11.20 15.61 28.26
N PRO A 30 10.68 16.85 28.36
CA PRO A 30 9.65 17.33 27.44
C PRO A 30 10.25 17.34 26.03
N ALA A 31 9.92 16.32 25.24
CA ALA A 31 10.37 16.22 23.87
C ALA A 31 9.84 17.44 23.09
N PRO A 32 10.69 18.14 22.30
CA PRO A 32 10.20 19.17 21.40
C PRO A 32 9.08 18.55 20.54
N GLN A 33 7.90 19.19 20.52
CA GLN A 33 6.83 18.76 19.65
C GLN A 33 7.37 18.82 18.21
N PRO A 34 7.43 17.68 17.51
CA PRO A 34 7.91 17.64 16.15
C PRO A 34 6.97 18.46 15.28
N PRO A 35 7.47 19.12 14.23
CA PRO A 35 6.61 19.85 13.33
C PRO A 35 5.54 18.91 12.78
N LEU A 36 4.27 19.25 12.97
CA LEU A 36 3.17 18.54 12.35
C LEU A 36 3.41 18.57 10.85
N LEU A 37 3.57 17.40 10.23
CA LEU A 37 3.67 17.30 8.79
C LEU A 37 2.35 17.77 8.19
N ALA A 38 2.43 18.72 7.25
CA ALA A 38 1.24 19.17 6.55
C ALA A 38 0.59 18.00 5.80
N ASP A 39 -0.74 17.94 5.78
CA ASP A 39 -1.53 16.86 5.16
C ASP A 39 -1.15 16.64 3.68
N GLU A 40 -0.70 17.68 2.99
CA GLU A 40 -0.20 17.62 1.61
C GLU A 40 0.99 16.68 1.44
N HIS A 41 1.90 16.60 2.42
CA HIS A 41 3.04 15.67 2.38
C HIS A 41 2.61 14.22 2.61
N LEU A 42 1.46 14.00 3.24
CA LEU A 42 0.91 12.66 3.48
C LEU A 42 -0.03 12.20 2.35
N ALA A 43 -0.42 13.10 1.44
CA ALA A 43 -1.46 12.84 0.46
C ALA A 43 -1.11 11.70 -0.51
N SER A 44 0.14 11.63 -0.96
CA SER A 44 0.63 10.60 -1.89
C SER A 44 0.55 9.20 -1.29
N ALA A 45 1.09 9.03 -0.08
CA ALA A 45 1.01 7.79 0.69
C ALA A 45 -0.44 7.41 1.04
N ARG A 46 -1.27 8.39 1.49
CA ARG A 46 -2.70 8.18 1.77
C ARG A 46 -3.43 7.63 0.55
N ARG A 47 -3.18 8.23 -0.62
CA ARG A 47 -3.82 7.86 -1.87
C ARG A 47 -3.49 6.42 -2.24
N ARG A 48 -2.21 6.02 -2.18
CA ARG A 48 -1.81 4.64 -2.45
C ARG A 48 -2.52 3.63 -1.53
N VAL A 49 -2.53 3.88 -0.22
CA VAL A 49 -3.22 2.99 0.74
C VAL A 49 -4.71 2.93 0.43
N THR A 50 -5.35 4.07 0.18
CA THR A 50 -6.78 4.16 -0.17
C THR A 50 -7.10 3.40 -1.46
N ASP A 51 -6.26 3.52 -2.49
CA ASP A 51 -6.44 2.83 -3.77
C ASP A 51 -6.35 1.31 -3.59
N LEU A 52 -5.40 0.83 -2.78
CA LEU A 52 -5.23 -0.60 -2.49
C LEU A 52 -6.38 -1.18 -1.63
N VAL A 53 -6.83 -0.43 -0.61
CA VAL A 53 -8.03 -0.77 0.17
C VAL A 53 -9.25 -0.87 -0.74
N THR A 54 -9.42 0.11 -1.64
CA THR A 54 -10.52 0.11 -2.61
C THR A 54 -10.44 -1.10 -3.56
N ALA A 55 -9.24 -1.46 -4.01
CA ALA A 55 -9.03 -2.63 -4.84
C ALA A 55 -9.41 -3.94 -4.12
N ALA A 56 -8.98 -4.11 -2.86
CA ALA A 56 -9.32 -5.28 -2.05
C ALA A 56 -10.85 -5.36 -1.79
N LEU A 57 -11.50 -4.26 -1.41
CA LEU A 57 -12.95 -4.21 -1.19
C LEU A 57 -13.74 -4.54 -2.47
N THR A 58 -13.22 -4.14 -3.64
CA THR A 58 -13.84 -4.45 -4.93
C THR A 58 -13.84 -5.96 -5.21
N GLU A 59 -12.74 -6.64 -4.89
CA GLU A 59 -12.63 -8.09 -5.08
C GLU A 59 -13.49 -8.90 -4.10
N LEU A 60 -13.84 -8.31 -2.95
CA LEU A 60 -14.71 -8.89 -1.91
C LEU A 60 -16.20 -8.52 -2.08
N HIS A 61 -16.56 -7.89 -3.20
CA HIS A 61 -17.96 -7.58 -3.51
C HIS A 61 -18.80 -8.86 -3.67
N PRO A 62 -20.06 -8.91 -3.21
CA PRO A 62 -20.86 -7.82 -2.62
C PRO A 62 -20.71 -7.63 -1.12
N PHE A 63 -20.03 -8.55 -0.42
CA PHE A 63 -20.00 -8.58 1.05
C PHE A 63 -19.36 -7.36 1.68
N SER A 64 -18.33 -6.80 1.02
CA SER A 64 -17.66 -5.57 1.41
C SER A 64 -18.59 -4.35 1.56
N ARG A 65 -19.80 -4.35 0.98
CA ARG A 65 -20.80 -3.27 1.17
C ARG A 65 -21.31 -3.14 2.60
N GLN A 66 -21.11 -4.16 3.42
CA GLN A 66 -21.52 -4.16 4.82
C GLN A 66 -20.45 -3.56 5.75
N LEU A 67 -19.23 -3.36 5.25
CA LEU A 67 -18.13 -2.77 6.00
C LEU A 67 -18.03 -1.28 5.69
N THR A 68 -17.75 -0.49 6.71
CA THR A 68 -17.21 0.86 6.55
C THR A 68 -15.71 0.80 6.78
N VAL A 69 -14.91 1.24 5.80
CA VAL A 69 -13.45 1.23 5.93
C VAL A 69 -12.90 2.64 5.86
N THR A 70 -12.05 3.01 6.82
CA THR A 70 -11.40 4.32 6.91
C THR A 70 -9.88 4.17 6.94
N VAL A 71 -9.17 5.10 6.30
CA VAL A 71 -7.71 5.19 6.32
C VAL A 71 -7.31 6.45 7.07
N THR A 72 -6.61 6.28 8.20
CA THR A 72 -6.17 7.38 9.06
C THR A 72 -4.68 7.63 8.88
N ALA A 73 -4.27 8.89 8.98
CA ALA A 73 -2.87 9.28 8.92
C ALA A 73 -2.04 8.57 10.02
N PRO A 74 -0.73 8.36 9.79
CA PRO A 74 0.17 7.86 10.82
C PRO A 74 0.15 8.75 12.05
N ASP A 75 0.41 8.16 13.21
CA ASP A 75 0.53 8.94 14.43
C ASP A 75 1.82 9.79 14.40
N ASN A 76 1.84 10.86 15.21
CA ASN A 76 2.99 11.76 15.24
C ASN A 76 4.28 11.04 15.68
N ALA A 77 4.20 10.00 16.51
CA ALA A 77 5.39 9.28 16.97
C ALA A 77 6.01 8.45 15.82
N ASP A 78 5.19 7.81 15.00
CA ASP A 78 5.59 7.09 13.79
C ASP A 78 6.25 8.05 12.79
N LEU A 79 5.66 9.24 12.57
CA LEU A 79 6.23 10.25 11.68
C LEU A 79 7.60 10.75 12.18
N VAL A 80 7.77 10.91 13.50
CA VAL A 80 9.05 11.29 14.10
C VAL A 80 10.10 10.21 13.93
N ALA A 81 9.72 8.96 14.20
CA ALA A 81 10.61 7.82 14.05
C ALA A 81 11.07 7.68 12.59
N ALA A 82 10.15 7.84 11.63
CA ALA A 82 10.44 7.85 10.21
C ALA A 82 11.38 9.01 9.80
N ALA A 83 11.14 10.23 10.28
CA ALA A 83 12.00 11.38 10.01
C ALA A 83 13.43 11.15 10.55
N ALA A 84 13.55 10.70 11.80
CA ALA A 84 14.84 10.39 12.42
C ALA A 84 15.57 9.25 11.70
N TRP A 85 14.83 8.27 11.16
CA TRP A 85 15.41 7.20 10.35
C TRP A 85 15.97 7.73 9.02
N LEU A 86 15.24 8.62 8.32
CA LEU A 86 15.71 9.21 7.05
C LEU A 86 17.02 9.98 7.24
N GLU A 87 17.12 10.76 8.32
CA GLU A 87 18.34 11.52 8.65
C GLU A 87 19.55 10.61 8.88
N ARG A 88 19.34 9.47 9.55
CA ARG A 88 20.41 8.49 9.82
C ARG A 88 20.80 7.66 8.60
N ASN A 89 19.96 7.59 7.56
CA ASN A 89 20.11 6.65 6.44
C ASN A 89 20.07 7.31 5.06
N PRO A 90 20.97 8.27 4.74
CA PRO A 90 20.92 9.03 3.48
C PRO A 90 21.05 8.18 2.21
N ALA A 91 21.75 7.04 2.28
CA ALA A 91 21.83 6.11 1.15
C ALA A 91 20.49 5.41 0.88
N ALA A 92 19.78 5.01 1.94
CA ALA A 92 18.46 4.38 1.82
C ALA A 92 17.40 5.37 1.32
N VAL A 93 17.52 6.66 1.69
CA VAL A 93 16.69 7.75 1.15
C VAL A 93 16.81 7.82 -0.38
N ALA A 94 18.03 7.73 -0.92
CA ALA A 94 18.23 7.75 -2.38
C ALA A 94 17.59 6.54 -3.07
N SER A 95 17.73 5.35 -2.49
CA SER A 95 17.08 4.12 -2.98
C SER A 95 15.56 4.22 -2.92
N LEU A 96 15.00 4.75 -1.82
CA LEU A 96 13.56 4.93 -1.66
C LEU A 96 13.01 5.90 -2.70
N ARG A 97 13.66 7.05 -2.92
CA ARG A 97 13.28 7.99 -3.98
C ARG A 97 13.33 7.36 -5.37
N ALA A 98 14.33 6.52 -5.65
CA ALA A 98 14.43 5.81 -6.92
C ALA A 98 13.31 4.78 -7.10
N HIS A 99 12.91 4.10 -6.02
CA HIS A 99 11.85 3.10 -6.04
C HIS A 99 10.45 3.72 -6.17
N LEU A 100 10.19 4.82 -5.48
CA LEU A 100 8.90 5.52 -5.52
C LEU A 100 8.64 6.20 -6.87
N GLY A 101 9.70 6.49 -7.64
CA GLY A 101 9.61 7.25 -8.87
C GLY A 101 9.37 8.75 -8.64
N PRO A 102 9.00 9.51 -9.69
CA PRO A 102 8.63 10.91 -9.51
C PRO A 102 7.39 11.02 -8.63
N ALA A 103 7.39 12.02 -7.73
CA ALA A 103 6.21 12.34 -6.94
C ALA A 103 5.03 12.56 -7.89
N GLN A 104 3.90 11.89 -7.60
CA GLN A 104 2.69 12.18 -8.35
C GLN A 104 2.27 13.60 -8.01
N SER A 105 2.21 14.46 -9.04
CA SER A 105 1.71 15.81 -8.84
C SER A 105 0.33 15.75 -8.19
N PRO A 106 0.05 16.58 -7.17
CA PRO A 106 -1.29 16.70 -6.63
C PRO A 106 -2.26 16.99 -7.79
N PRO A 107 -3.51 16.51 -7.74
CA PRO A 107 -4.49 16.83 -8.78
C PRO A 107 -4.50 18.34 -8.95
N ALA A 108 -4.30 18.80 -10.20
CA ALA A 108 -4.26 20.22 -10.49
C ALA A 108 -5.51 20.85 -9.87
N ARG A 109 -5.31 21.79 -8.93
CA ARG A 109 -6.42 22.62 -8.47
C ARG A 109 -7.06 23.20 -9.73
N PRO A 110 -8.40 23.18 -9.88
CA PRO A 110 -9.05 23.81 -11.01
C PRO A 110 -8.59 25.28 -11.06
N VAL A 111 -7.69 25.57 -12.00
CA VAL A 111 -7.18 26.91 -12.22
C VAL A 111 -8.33 27.66 -12.88
N ALA A 112 -8.86 28.67 -12.20
CA ALA A 112 -9.82 29.57 -12.81
C ALA A 112 -9.17 30.17 -14.08
N PRO A 113 -9.85 30.15 -15.23
CA PRO A 113 -9.31 30.66 -16.47
C PRO A 113 -9.33 32.19 -16.42
N ASP A 114 -8.30 32.80 -15.83
CA ASP A 114 -7.98 34.23 -15.99
C ASP A 114 -6.62 34.52 -15.33
N SER A 115 -5.53 34.27 -16.06
CA SER A 115 -4.25 35.00 -15.89
C SER A 115 -3.25 34.59 -16.96
N ASP A 116 -2.99 35.51 -17.88
CA ASP A 116 -1.86 35.53 -18.83
C ASP A 116 -0.52 35.69 -18.08
N SER A 117 -0.11 34.67 -17.32
CA SER A 117 1.24 34.63 -16.74
C SER A 117 2.16 33.77 -17.62
N GLU A 118 3.25 34.38 -18.07
CA GLU A 118 4.30 33.73 -18.85
C GLU A 118 4.79 32.41 -18.20
N PRO A 119 5.19 31.40 -19.00
CA PRO A 119 5.70 30.15 -18.48
C PRO A 119 7.03 30.36 -17.76
N GLY A 120 6.97 30.31 -16.42
CA GLY A 120 8.16 30.24 -15.57
C GLY A 120 9.01 28.99 -15.86
N PRO A 121 10.24 28.93 -15.30
CA PRO A 121 11.14 27.81 -15.51
C PRO A 121 10.44 26.49 -15.14
N VAL A 122 10.50 25.52 -16.06
CA VAL A 122 9.89 24.21 -15.89
C VAL A 122 10.60 23.51 -14.73
N ASP A 123 9.95 23.46 -13.56
CA ASP A 123 10.37 22.60 -12.46
C ASP A 123 10.51 21.18 -13.00
N ARG A 124 11.67 20.56 -12.79
CA ARG A 124 11.85 19.12 -13.06
C ARG A 124 10.74 18.36 -12.35
N PRO A 125 10.13 17.33 -12.96
CA PRO A 125 9.17 16.46 -12.28
C PRO A 125 9.71 16.07 -10.90
N GLY A 126 8.96 16.49 -9.88
CA GLY A 126 9.38 16.58 -8.48
C GLY A 126 9.80 15.23 -7.94
N GLN A 127 11.03 15.15 -7.47
CA GLN A 127 11.44 14.06 -6.60
C GLN A 127 10.71 14.25 -5.26
N PRO A 128 10.19 13.20 -4.62
CA PRO A 128 9.51 13.36 -3.33
C PRO A 128 10.44 14.05 -2.35
N ASP A 129 9.95 15.15 -1.79
CA ASP A 129 10.69 15.90 -0.79
C ASP A 129 10.83 15.06 0.50
N GLN A 130 11.66 15.50 1.43
CA GLN A 130 11.90 14.72 2.65
C GLN A 130 10.62 14.51 3.46
N ALA A 131 9.69 15.48 3.45
CA ALA A 131 8.44 15.40 4.19
C ALA A 131 7.48 14.36 3.58
N GLU A 132 7.43 14.26 2.25
CA GLU A 132 6.69 13.22 1.56
C GLU A 132 7.22 11.83 1.93
N LEU A 133 8.55 11.64 1.95
CA LEU A 133 9.17 10.37 2.33
C LEU A 133 8.84 9.93 3.75
N VAL A 134 8.61 10.86 4.68
CA VAL A 134 8.15 10.50 6.03
C VAL A 134 6.79 9.81 5.96
N GLY A 135 5.85 10.33 5.16
CA GLY A 135 4.53 9.74 4.97
C GLY A 135 4.57 8.34 4.34
N TRP A 136 5.57 8.08 3.51
CA TRP A 136 5.81 6.76 2.92
C TRP A 136 6.34 5.73 3.93
N LEU A 137 7.10 6.17 4.92
CA LEU A 137 7.72 5.31 5.93
C LEU A 137 6.87 5.12 7.20
N GLY A 138 5.92 6.03 7.46
CA GLY A 138 5.01 5.91 8.59
C GLY A 138 4.02 4.75 8.44
N PHE A 139 3.57 4.19 9.56
CA PHE A 139 2.50 3.20 9.58
C PHE A 139 1.13 3.89 9.44
N TRP A 140 0.35 3.47 8.46
CA TRP A 140 -1.02 3.93 8.25
C TRP A 140 -1.99 2.98 8.93
N LEU A 141 -3.03 3.53 9.55
CA LEU A 141 -4.06 2.74 10.20
C LEU A 141 -5.27 2.60 9.27
N VAL A 142 -5.62 1.37 8.92
CA VAL A 142 -6.84 1.02 8.21
C VAL A 142 -7.80 0.41 9.22
N THR A 143 -8.97 1.03 9.38
CA THR A 143 -10.01 0.57 10.33
C THR A 143 -11.21 0.07 9.54
N SER A 144 -11.71 -1.11 9.87
CA SER A 144 -12.96 -1.65 9.37
C SER A 144 -14.00 -1.62 10.49
N THR A 145 -15.19 -1.11 10.20
CA THR A 145 -16.35 -1.10 11.09
C THR A 145 -17.48 -1.92 10.48
N ASP A 146 -17.98 -2.91 11.22
CA ASP A 146 -19.11 -3.75 10.82
C ASP A 146 -20.48 -3.09 11.12
N PRO A 147 -21.61 -3.65 10.65
CA PRO A 147 -22.94 -3.07 10.88
C PRO A 147 -23.38 -3.00 12.34
N SER A 148 -22.79 -3.81 13.23
CA SER A 148 -23.04 -3.78 14.67
C SER A 148 -22.22 -2.70 15.39
N GLY A 149 -21.28 -2.06 14.69
CA GLY A 149 -20.34 -1.08 15.22
C GLY A 149 -19.05 -1.70 15.77
N GLY A 150 -18.84 -3.01 15.59
CA GLY A 150 -17.57 -3.66 15.91
C GLY A 150 -16.46 -3.16 15.00
N THR A 151 -15.27 -2.95 15.55
CA THR A 151 -14.12 -2.39 14.82
C THR A 151 -12.93 -3.34 14.86
N THR A 152 -12.26 -3.50 13.71
CA THR A 152 -10.94 -4.13 13.61
C THR A 152 -9.97 -3.17 12.92
N GLU A 153 -8.68 -3.31 13.20
CA GLU A 153 -7.66 -2.40 12.71
C GLU A 153 -6.49 -3.16 12.08
N ARG A 154 -5.91 -2.58 11.03
CA ARG A 154 -4.70 -3.06 10.38
C ARG A 154 -3.72 -1.91 10.19
N ARG A 155 -2.50 -2.08 10.70
CA ARG A 155 -1.36 -1.19 10.41
C ARG A 155 -0.71 -1.63 9.10
N VAL A 156 -0.47 -0.68 8.20
CA VAL A 156 0.15 -0.94 6.89
C VAL A 156 1.24 0.08 6.57
N GLN A 157 2.22 -0.32 5.76
CA GLN A 157 3.26 0.58 5.26
C GLN A 157 3.06 0.83 3.76
N PRO A 158 2.96 2.09 3.32
CA PRO A 158 2.83 2.43 1.90
C PRO A 158 4.01 1.96 1.04
N THR A 159 5.17 1.76 1.63
CA THR A 159 6.38 1.23 0.96
C THR A 159 6.35 -0.27 0.71
N THR A 160 5.44 -1.03 1.32
CA THR A 160 5.23 -2.44 0.99
C THR A 160 4.90 -2.58 -0.49
N ASP A 161 5.37 -3.66 -1.11
CA ASP A 161 5.06 -3.96 -2.51
C ASP A 161 3.54 -3.90 -2.73
N PRO A 162 3.05 -3.26 -3.81
CA PRO A 162 1.62 -3.08 -4.01
C PRO A 162 0.82 -4.39 -4.02
N ALA A 163 1.36 -5.47 -4.60
CA ALA A 163 0.67 -6.76 -4.65
C ALA A 163 0.64 -7.43 -3.28
N GLU A 164 1.75 -7.37 -2.55
CA GLU A 164 1.82 -7.88 -1.17
C GLU A 164 0.86 -7.13 -0.24
N LEU A 165 0.85 -5.80 -0.30
CA LEU A 165 -0.04 -4.97 0.51
C LEU A 165 -1.51 -5.19 0.14
N ALA A 166 -1.83 -5.34 -1.15
CA ALA A 166 -3.17 -5.69 -1.59
C ALA A 166 -3.62 -7.03 -0.99
N VAL A 167 -2.79 -8.07 -1.11
CA VAL A 167 -3.07 -9.41 -0.58
C VAL A 167 -3.25 -9.40 0.93
N ASP A 168 -2.39 -8.67 1.65
CA ASP A 168 -2.50 -8.50 3.10
C ASP A 168 -3.83 -7.86 3.52
N LEU A 169 -4.20 -6.76 2.86
CA LEU A 169 -5.46 -6.06 3.10
C LEU A 169 -6.68 -6.94 2.78
N ALA A 170 -6.65 -7.70 1.68
CA ALA A 170 -7.74 -8.61 1.35
C ALA A 170 -7.87 -9.75 2.37
N ASN A 171 -6.74 -10.32 2.82
CA ASN A 171 -6.77 -11.37 3.84
C ASN A 171 -7.37 -10.83 5.15
N TRP A 172 -6.90 -9.68 5.62
CA TRP A 172 -7.44 -9.03 6.81
C TRP A 172 -8.94 -8.68 6.67
N LEU A 173 -9.38 -8.19 5.52
CA LEU A 173 -10.79 -7.89 5.28
C LEU A 173 -11.66 -9.15 5.23
N GLN A 174 -11.14 -10.29 4.76
CA GLN A 174 -11.85 -11.58 4.86
C GLN A 174 -12.05 -12.00 6.31
N ASP A 175 -11.02 -11.84 7.15
CA ASP A 175 -11.10 -12.10 8.58
C ASP A 175 -12.15 -11.17 9.24
N ALA A 176 -12.15 -9.88 8.90
CA ALA A 176 -13.13 -8.91 9.41
C ALA A 176 -14.58 -9.26 9.01
N LEU A 177 -14.80 -9.75 7.77
CA LEU A 177 -16.11 -10.23 7.33
C LEU A 177 -16.54 -11.49 8.11
N ALA A 178 -15.62 -12.42 8.31
CA ALA A 178 -15.89 -13.65 9.06
C ALA A 178 -16.26 -13.35 10.53
N ASP A 179 -15.52 -12.45 11.17
CA ASP A 179 -15.77 -12.01 12.55
C ASP A 179 -17.12 -11.29 12.71
N ALA A 180 -17.54 -10.56 11.68
CA ALA A 180 -18.86 -9.93 11.62
C ALA A 180 -20.01 -10.90 11.30
N TRP A 181 -19.73 -12.21 11.26
CA TRP A 181 -20.67 -13.27 10.87
C TRP A 181 -21.27 -13.09 9.47
N ILE A 182 -20.55 -12.41 8.58
CA ILE A 182 -20.91 -12.28 7.16
C ILE A 182 -20.37 -13.54 6.47
N SER A 183 -21.12 -14.63 6.62
CA SER A 183 -20.61 -16.01 6.63
C SER A 183 -20.43 -16.71 5.27
N ASP A 184 -20.70 -16.04 4.15
CA ASP A 184 -20.50 -16.65 2.84
C ASP A 184 -19.01 -16.57 2.44
N PRO A 185 -18.45 -17.63 1.82
CA PRO A 185 -17.07 -17.60 1.34
C PRO A 185 -16.89 -16.47 0.33
N ALA A 186 -16.06 -15.49 0.67
CA ALA A 186 -15.88 -14.26 -0.09
C ALA A 186 -14.41 -14.06 -0.49
N PRO A 187 -14.01 -14.20 -1.76
CA PRO A 187 -14.82 -14.67 -2.89
C PRO A 187 -15.01 -16.20 -2.84
N ALA A 188 -16.10 -16.69 -3.43
CA ALA A 188 -16.41 -18.12 -3.42
C ALA A 188 -15.38 -18.91 -4.26
N CYS A 189 -14.88 -20.02 -3.71
CA CYS A 189 -14.04 -20.94 -4.48
C CYS A 189 -14.90 -21.83 -5.40
N PRO A 190 -14.62 -21.87 -6.73
CA PRO A 190 -15.34 -22.77 -7.62
C PRO A 190 -15.26 -24.23 -7.15
N GLY A 191 -16.42 -24.87 -6.99
CA GLY A 191 -16.52 -26.29 -6.64
C GLY A 191 -16.17 -26.65 -5.19
N HIS A 192 -15.88 -25.69 -4.31
CA HIS A 192 -15.43 -25.98 -2.95
C HIS A 192 -16.10 -25.09 -1.88
N PRO A 193 -16.38 -25.62 -0.67
CA PRO A 193 -17.07 -24.89 0.40
C PRO A 193 -16.11 -24.06 1.26
N HIS A 194 -15.23 -23.28 0.64
CA HIS A 194 -14.31 -22.37 1.32
C HIS A 194 -14.07 -21.11 0.47
N PRO A 195 -13.66 -19.99 1.08
CA PRO A 195 -13.27 -18.81 0.31
C PRO A 195 -12.01 -19.09 -0.51
N LEU A 196 -11.83 -18.31 -1.58
CA LEU A 196 -10.53 -18.17 -2.22
C LEU A 196 -9.61 -17.39 -1.28
N ARG A 197 -8.32 -17.74 -1.30
CA ARG A 197 -7.29 -17.05 -0.55
C ARG A 197 -6.59 -16.02 -1.44
N PRO A 198 -6.32 -14.80 -0.97
CA PRO A 198 -5.51 -13.86 -1.72
C PRO A 198 -4.05 -14.30 -1.64
N GLU A 199 -3.34 -14.32 -2.77
CA GLU A 199 -1.93 -14.69 -2.85
C GLU A 199 -1.20 -13.83 -3.87
N VAL A 200 0.11 -13.63 -3.70
CA VAL A 200 0.95 -12.98 -4.71
C VAL A 200 1.45 -14.04 -5.69
N HIS A 201 1.24 -13.81 -6.98
CA HIS A 201 1.78 -14.63 -8.05
C HIS A 201 2.35 -13.74 -9.16
N ASP A 202 3.62 -13.97 -9.51
CA ASP A 202 4.38 -13.18 -10.48
C ASP A 202 4.29 -11.65 -10.25
N GLY A 203 4.37 -11.24 -8.98
CA GLY A 203 4.31 -9.83 -8.58
C GLY A 203 2.93 -9.19 -8.72
N ALA A 204 1.88 -9.97 -8.94
CA ALA A 204 0.50 -9.51 -9.02
C ALA A 204 -0.37 -10.19 -7.95
N PRO A 205 -1.44 -9.54 -7.48
CA PRO A 205 -2.39 -10.16 -6.57
C PRO A 205 -3.33 -11.11 -7.32
N TRP A 206 -3.50 -12.31 -6.76
CA TRP A 206 -4.29 -13.40 -7.30
C TRP A 206 -5.25 -13.96 -6.26
N TRP A 207 -6.28 -14.66 -6.74
CA TRP A 207 -7.08 -15.56 -5.94
C TRP A 207 -6.65 -16.99 -6.18
N ALA A 208 -6.34 -17.69 -5.10
CA ALA A 208 -5.92 -19.09 -5.10
C ALA A 208 -6.92 -19.96 -4.34
N CYS A 209 -6.99 -21.22 -4.73
CA CYS A 209 -7.73 -22.25 -4.02
C CYS A 209 -6.85 -22.83 -2.90
N PRO A 210 -7.28 -22.80 -1.63
CA PRO A 210 -6.58 -23.47 -0.54
C PRO A 210 -6.33 -24.97 -0.79
N ALA A 211 -7.22 -25.64 -1.55
CA ALA A 211 -7.09 -27.04 -1.92
C ALA A 211 -6.17 -27.28 -3.15
N GLY A 212 -5.69 -26.21 -3.81
CA GLY A 212 -4.64 -26.30 -4.82
C GLY A 212 -4.88 -25.39 -6.02
N GLY A 213 -3.94 -24.46 -6.22
CA GLY A 213 -3.72 -23.76 -7.48
C GLY A 213 -4.31 -22.35 -7.55
N LEU A 214 -3.83 -21.59 -8.52
CA LEU A 214 -4.34 -20.28 -8.88
C LEU A 214 -5.69 -20.41 -9.57
N VAL A 215 -6.62 -19.53 -9.22
CA VAL A 215 -7.96 -19.50 -9.82
C VAL A 215 -8.07 -18.36 -10.82
N ARG A 216 -7.75 -17.13 -10.41
CA ARG A 216 -7.79 -15.96 -11.30
C ARG A 216 -6.95 -14.80 -10.76
N PRO A 217 -6.43 -13.91 -11.62
CA PRO A 217 -5.88 -12.64 -11.17
C PRO A 217 -7.01 -11.75 -10.63
N TRP A 218 -6.63 -10.73 -9.86
CA TRP A 218 -7.56 -9.67 -9.48
C TRP A 218 -7.95 -8.82 -10.70
N HIS A 219 -9.22 -8.41 -10.78
CA HIS A 219 -9.71 -7.59 -11.88
C HIS A 219 -9.03 -6.22 -11.90
N THR A 220 -8.72 -5.68 -10.72
CA THR A 220 -8.06 -4.39 -10.55
C THR A 220 -6.58 -4.41 -10.98
N ALA A 221 -5.91 -5.57 -10.95
CA ALA A 221 -4.51 -5.71 -11.37
C ALA A 221 -4.34 -5.62 -12.90
N THR A 222 -5.39 -5.89 -13.68
CA THR A 222 -5.30 -5.92 -15.16
C THR A 222 -5.28 -4.54 -15.84
N ARG A 223 -5.39 -3.43 -15.09
CA ARG A 223 -5.47 -2.07 -15.66
C ARG A 223 -4.14 -1.35 -15.88
N THR A 224 -3.01 -1.91 -15.48
CA THR A 224 -1.74 -1.15 -15.37
C THR A 224 -0.70 -1.46 -16.44
N GLY A 225 -1.09 -2.02 -17.59
CA GLY A 225 -0.19 -2.19 -18.74
C GLY A 225 -0.62 -1.34 -19.94
N PRO A 226 0.27 -0.56 -20.58
CA PRO A 226 -0.01 -0.05 -21.93
C PRO A 226 -0.18 -1.26 -22.87
N PRO A 227 -1.07 -1.19 -23.89
CA PRO A 227 -1.15 -2.25 -24.88
C PRO A 227 0.22 -2.40 -25.54
N THR A 228 0.79 -3.59 -25.46
CA THR A 228 1.99 -3.92 -26.24
C THR A 228 1.52 -4.02 -27.70
N GLU A 229 1.68 -2.93 -28.46
CA GLU A 229 1.50 -2.98 -29.92
C GLU A 229 2.48 -4.02 -30.48
N THR A 230 1.93 -4.99 -31.22
CA THR A 230 2.67 -6.00 -31.98
C THR A 230 2.74 -5.59 -33.44
#